data_AF-A0A3D5A162-F1
#
_entry.id   AF-A0A3D5A162-F1
#
_cell.length_a   1.000
_cell.length_b   1.000
_cell.length_c   1.000
_cell.angle_alpha   90.00
_cell.angle_beta   90.00
_cell.angle_gamma   90.00
#
_symmetry.space_group_name_H-M   'P 1'
#
loop_
_entity.id
_entity.type
_entity.pdbx_description
1 polymer ?
#
loop_
_entity_poly.entity_id
_entity_poly.type
_entity_poly.pdbx_seq_one_letter_code
_entity_poly.pdbx_strand_id
1 'polypeptide(L)'
;YAQDYDERLPIGTSYWYAPGGGGSATRTDPQGWFDLLQPYVKNSQILGCPSDDVEYTTTPWDALRGGAPILGYCANMCFEQFSFLKIANLTSPAAYAYLWDSNSYYFYWYPQTDTSLTATSYRPWLYAAWRHNDGCNVGFLDGHAKWVKNGGMQAGIMSQTMAFNPSIHNW
;
A
#
# COMPACT_ATOMS: atom_id res chain seq x y z
N TYR A 1 -6.96 10.07 -9.77
CA TYR A 1 -7.73 8.85 -9.50
C TYR A 1 -8.97 9.11 -8.67
N ALA A 2 -8.91 9.32 -7.34
CA ALA A 2 -10.10 9.33 -6.49
C ALA A 2 -11.24 10.28 -6.95
N GLN A 3 -10.91 11.44 -7.50
CA GLN A 3 -11.88 12.40 -8.05
C GLN A 3 -12.69 11.85 -9.23
N ASP A 4 -12.12 10.95 -10.03
CA ASP A 4 -12.75 10.38 -11.23
C ASP A 4 -13.57 9.11 -10.93
N TYR A 5 -13.44 8.58 -9.71
CA TYR A 5 -14.01 7.30 -9.29
C TYR A 5 -14.83 7.42 -8.00
N ASP A 6 -15.54 8.54 -7.80
CA ASP A 6 -16.43 8.77 -6.64
C ASP A 6 -15.74 8.51 -5.28
N GLU A 7 -14.54 9.06 -5.11
CA GLU A 7 -13.69 8.91 -3.93
C GLU A 7 -13.27 7.47 -3.63
N ARG A 8 -13.20 6.62 -4.66
CA ARG A 8 -12.68 5.26 -4.52
C ARG A 8 -11.16 5.21 -4.64
N LEU A 9 -10.56 4.32 -3.86
CA LEU A 9 -9.16 3.94 -3.95
C LEU A 9 -8.94 3.02 -5.16
N PRO A 10 -7.76 3.08 -5.81
CA PRO A 10 -7.37 2.13 -6.83
C PRO A 10 -7.52 0.68 -6.38
N ILE A 11 -8.05 -0.16 -7.26
CA ILE A 11 -8.02 -1.62 -7.12
C ILE A 11 -6.69 -2.18 -7.65
N GLY A 12 -6.40 -3.46 -7.44
CA GLY A 12 -5.12 -4.06 -7.86
C GLY A 12 -3.96 -3.75 -6.89
N THR A 13 -4.30 -3.38 -5.66
CA THR A 13 -3.38 -3.32 -4.50
C THR A 13 -3.21 -4.70 -3.86
N SER A 14 -4.15 -5.61 -4.09
CA SER A 14 -4.06 -7.02 -3.70
C SER A 14 -3.77 -7.92 -4.90
N TYR A 15 -2.74 -8.77 -4.76
CA TYR A 15 -2.46 -9.88 -5.67
C TYR A 15 -3.55 -10.97 -5.62
N TRP A 16 -4.32 -11.05 -4.52
CA TRP A 16 -5.37 -12.04 -4.29
C TRP A 16 -6.70 -11.32 -3.98
N TYR A 17 -7.59 -11.15 -4.96
CA TYR A 17 -8.96 -10.75 -4.62
C TYR A 17 -9.68 -11.95 -3.99
N ALA A 18 -9.87 -11.90 -2.68
CA ALA A 18 -10.61 -12.90 -1.93
C ALA A 18 -11.49 -12.21 -0.87
N PRO A 19 -12.79 -12.03 -1.13
CA PRO A 19 -13.72 -11.71 -0.06
C PRO A 19 -13.57 -12.79 1.03
N GLY A 20 -13.15 -12.41 2.24
CA GLY A 20 -12.94 -13.35 3.35
C GLY A 20 -11.54 -13.97 3.47
N GLY A 21 -10.53 -13.44 2.77
CA GLY A 21 -9.13 -13.73 3.07
C GLY A 21 -8.59 -15.10 2.64
N GLY A 22 -9.34 -15.87 1.84
CA GLY A 22 -8.87 -17.10 1.22
C GLY A 22 -8.52 -16.88 -0.26
N GLY A 23 -7.23 -16.80 -0.58
CA GLY A 23 -6.73 -16.46 -1.93
C GLY A 23 -7.51 -17.13 -3.06
N SER A 24 -8.26 -16.33 -3.83
CA SER A 24 -8.91 -16.81 -5.03
C SER A 24 -7.91 -16.79 -6.17
N ALA A 25 -7.55 -17.96 -6.70
CA ALA A 25 -6.70 -18.12 -7.88
C ALA A 25 -7.32 -17.57 -9.19
N THR A 26 -8.45 -16.86 -9.11
CA THR A 26 -9.27 -16.45 -10.25
C THR A 26 -9.33 -14.96 -10.48
N ARG A 27 -8.55 -14.12 -9.77
CA ARG A 27 -8.41 -12.73 -10.20
C ARG A 27 -7.46 -12.66 -11.41
N THR A 28 -8.04 -12.80 -12.59
CA THR A 28 -7.42 -12.55 -13.89
C THR A 28 -7.41 -11.06 -14.23
N ASP A 29 -7.18 -10.18 -13.25
CA ASP A 29 -7.07 -8.75 -13.53
C ASP A 29 -5.61 -8.48 -13.88
N PRO A 30 -5.28 -8.20 -15.15
CA PRO A 30 -3.89 -8.06 -15.59
C PRO A 30 -3.25 -6.74 -15.12
N GLN A 31 -3.97 -5.92 -14.35
CA GLN A 31 -3.56 -4.56 -13.99
C GLN A 31 -3.38 -4.38 -12.48
N GLY A 32 -2.20 -3.88 -12.08
CA GLY A 32 -1.92 -3.43 -10.72
C GLY A 32 -2.45 -2.02 -10.47
N TRP A 33 -2.49 -1.61 -9.19
CA TRP A 33 -2.91 -0.25 -8.81
C TRP A 33 -2.10 0.84 -9.53
N PHE A 34 -0.82 0.58 -9.80
CA PHE A 34 0.09 1.48 -10.51
C PHE A 34 -0.24 1.62 -12.00
N ASP A 35 -0.89 0.62 -12.60
CA ASP A 35 -1.38 0.68 -13.98
C ASP A 35 -2.61 1.58 -14.07
N LEU A 36 -3.50 1.50 -13.08
CA LEU A 36 -4.68 2.37 -12.98
C LEU A 36 -4.34 3.85 -12.76
N LEU A 37 -3.13 4.13 -12.28
CA LEU A 37 -2.64 5.50 -12.11
C LEU A 37 -2.05 6.09 -13.40
N GLN A 38 -1.74 5.28 -14.42
CA GLN A 38 -1.08 5.76 -15.65
C GLN A 38 -1.78 6.95 -16.33
N PRO A 39 -3.13 7.04 -16.39
CA PRO A 39 -3.79 8.23 -16.96
C PRO A 39 -3.52 9.53 -16.18
N TYR A 40 -3.13 9.42 -14.91
CA TYR A 40 -2.86 10.52 -13.99
C TYR A 40 -1.37 10.79 -13.78
N VAL A 41 -0.50 9.94 -14.33
CA VAL A 41 0.94 9.96 -14.14
C VAL A 41 1.63 10.21 -15.48
N LYS A 42 2.41 11.29 -15.57
CA LYS A 42 3.10 11.67 -16.82
C LYS A 42 4.40 10.91 -17.07
N ASN A 43 4.97 10.30 -16.03
CA ASN A 43 6.26 9.63 -16.08
C ASN A 43 6.27 8.43 -15.13
N SER A 44 6.47 7.24 -15.67
CA SER A 44 6.51 5.98 -14.92
C SER A 44 7.72 5.86 -14.01
N GLN A 45 8.78 6.66 -14.20
CA GLN A 45 9.93 6.76 -13.28
C GLN A 45 9.52 7.18 -11.86
N ILE A 46 8.35 7.83 -11.69
CA ILE A 46 7.83 8.17 -10.36
C ILE A 46 7.59 6.94 -9.49
N LEU A 47 7.39 5.77 -10.10
CA LEU A 47 7.18 4.50 -9.41
C LEU A 47 8.46 3.95 -8.78
N GLY A 48 9.62 4.49 -9.15
CA GLY A 48 10.92 4.19 -8.58
C GLY A 48 11.37 5.23 -7.57
N CYS A 49 12.13 4.79 -6.56
CA CYS A 49 12.82 5.68 -5.64
C CYS A 49 14.19 6.10 -6.23
N PRO A 50 14.48 7.40 -6.40
CA PRO A 50 15.77 7.86 -6.91
C PRO A 50 16.98 7.53 -6.00
N SER A 51 16.73 7.14 -4.76
CA SER A 51 17.76 6.72 -3.79
C SER A 51 18.08 5.23 -3.85
N ASP A 52 17.38 4.45 -4.66
CA ASP A 52 17.74 3.05 -4.90
C ASP A 52 18.70 2.91 -6.06
N ASP A 53 19.60 1.94 -5.94
CA ASP A 53 20.49 1.49 -7.02
C ASP A 53 19.80 0.50 -7.98
N VAL A 54 18.49 0.25 -7.81
CA VAL A 54 17.73 -0.72 -8.61
C VAL A 54 17.13 -0.05 -9.84
N GLU A 55 17.34 -0.64 -11.01
CA GLU A 55 16.66 -0.25 -12.23
C GLU A 55 15.19 -0.68 -12.17
N TYR A 56 14.29 0.28 -11.99
CA TYR A 56 12.86 0.00 -11.89
C TYR A 56 12.27 -0.36 -13.24
N THR A 57 11.73 -1.57 -13.34
CA THR A 57 10.95 -2.04 -14.48
C THR A 57 9.57 -1.41 -14.46
N THR A 58 9.48 -0.23 -15.07
CA THR A 58 8.31 0.65 -14.98
C THR A 58 7.24 0.39 -16.04
N THR A 59 7.12 -0.84 -16.56
CA THR A 59 6.08 -1.11 -17.56
C THR A 59 5.08 -2.17 -17.11
N PRO A 60 3.76 -1.93 -17.31
CA PRO A 60 2.70 -2.94 -17.15
C PRO A 60 3.00 -4.25 -17.90
N TRP A 61 3.88 -4.19 -18.89
CA TRP A 61 4.24 -5.28 -19.79
C TRP A 61 5.25 -6.29 -19.21
N ASP A 62 5.87 -6.03 -18.05
CA ASP A 62 6.73 -7.01 -17.37
C ASP A 62 5.92 -8.01 -16.51
N ALA A 63 4.78 -7.57 -15.97
CA ALA A 63 3.80 -8.46 -15.34
C ALA A 63 3.20 -9.46 -16.35
N LEU A 64 2.99 -9.02 -17.60
CA LEU A 64 2.56 -9.87 -18.72
C LEU A 64 3.64 -10.85 -19.22
N ARG A 65 4.90 -10.71 -18.78
CA ARG A 65 6.02 -11.60 -19.11
C ARG A 65 6.45 -12.50 -17.94
N GLY A 66 5.70 -12.50 -16.83
CA GLY A 66 6.01 -13.30 -15.65
C GLY A 66 7.08 -12.71 -14.73
N GLY A 67 7.46 -11.43 -14.91
CA GLY A 67 8.30 -10.70 -13.98
C GLY A 67 7.46 -9.99 -12.92
N ALA A 68 7.85 -10.07 -11.64
CA ALA A 68 7.25 -9.24 -10.59
C ALA A 68 7.65 -7.76 -10.82
N PRO A 69 6.71 -6.80 -10.81
CA PRO A 69 7.06 -5.39 -10.98
C PRO A 69 7.91 -4.93 -9.79
N ILE A 70 8.96 -4.16 -10.10
CA ILE A 70 9.85 -3.57 -9.11
C ILE A 70 9.43 -2.10 -8.97
N LEU A 71 8.90 -1.74 -7.79
CA LEU A 71 8.54 -0.36 -7.43
C LEU A 71 9.32 0.06 -6.18
N GLY A 72 9.53 1.36 -6.00
CA GLY A 72 10.18 1.92 -4.81
C GLY A 72 9.27 1.96 -3.57
N TYR A 73 7.96 1.80 -3.78
CA TYR A 73 6.91 1.85 -2.76
C TYR A 73 5.75 0.90 -3.08
N CYS A 74 5.00 0.53 -2.05
CA CYS A 74 3.79 -0.29 -2.16
C CYS A 74 2.51 0.52 -1.94
N ALA A 75 1.38 -0.09 -2.28
CA ALA A 75 0.07 0.30 -1.79
C ALA A 75 -0.49 -0.67 -0.74
N ASN A 76 -1.28 -0.11 0.18
CA ASN A 76 -1.92 -0.84 1.26
C ASN A 76 -3.07 -1.70 0.74
N MET A 77 -2.90 -3.02 0.77
CA MET A 77 -3.93 -3.93 0.28
C MET A 77 -5.13 -4.08 1.22
N CYS A 78 -5.02 -3.68 2.50
CA CYS A 78 -6.07 -3.90 3.50
C CYS A 78 -7.39 -3.20 3.10
N PHE A 79 -7.32 -2.06 2.42
CA PHE A 79 -8.50 -1.36 1.91
C PHE A 79 -9.26 -2.19 0.89
N GLU A 80 -8.55 -2.79 -0.06
CA GLU A 80 -9.16 -3.66 -1.07
C GLU A 80 -9.60 -5.00 -0.46
N GLN A 81 -8.73 -5.63 0.33
CA GLN A 81 -8.98 -6.93 0.97
C GLN A 81 -10.21 -6.92 1.88
N PHE A 82 -10.41 -5.85 2.65
CA PHE A 82 -11.52 -5.72 3.58
C PHE A 82 -12.71 -4.95 2.99
N SER A 83 -12.70 -4.66 1.68
CA SER A 83 -13.77 -3.92 0.98
C SER A 83 -14.01 -2.48 1.48
N PHE A 84 -12.97 -1.81 1.99
CA PHE A 84 -12.94 -0.41 2.39
C PHE A 84 -12.35 0.50 1.31
N LEU A 85 -12.85 0.39 0.07
CA LEU A 85 -12.33 1.15 -1.06
C LEU A 85 -12.88 2.57 -1.18
N LYS A 86 -14.00 2.90 -0.53
CA LYS A 86 -14.61 4.24 -0.61
C LYS A 86 -14.14 5.09 0.56
N ILE A 87 -13.41 6.17 0.28
CA ILE A 87 -12.83 7.04 1.32
C ILE A 87 -13.92 7.62 2.23
N ALA A 88 -15.10 7.95 1.67
CA ALA A 88 -16.26 8.43 2.42
C ALA A 88 -16.75 7.48 3.54
N ASN A 89 -16.39 6.19 3.51
CA ASN A 89 -16.77 5.23 4.55
C ASN A 89 -15.77 5.20 5.72
N LEU A 90 -14.66 5.93 5.64
CA LEU A 90 -13.59 5.93 6.64
C LEU A 90 -13.71 7.16 7.54
N THR A 91 -13.65 6.92 8.85
CA THR A 91 -13.47 8.00 9.82
C THR A 91 -12.01 8.39 9.86
N SER A 92 -11.71 9.69 9.83
CA SER A 92 -10.34 10.22 9.89
C SER A 92 -9.38 9.70 8.79
N PRO A 93 -9.61 10.00 7.49
CA PRO A 93 -8.70 9.61 6.40
C PRO A 93 -7.22 9.95 6.63
N ALA A 94 -6.95 11.05 7.34
CA ALA A 94 -5.60 11.46 7.72
C ALA A 94 -4.84 10.45 8.60
N ALA A 95 -5.51 9.53 9.30
CA ALA A 95 -4.83 8.51 10.10
C ALA A 95 -4.39 7.30 9.25
N TYR A 96 -4.93 7.15 8.04
CA TYR A 96 -4.77 5.93 7.27
C TYR A 96 -3.57 5.98 6.32
N ALA A 97 -2.56 5.17 6.61
CA ALA A 97 -1.41 4.97 5.73
C ALA A 97 -1.83 4.13 4.51
N TYR A 98 -1.57 4.67 3.33
CA TYR A 98 -1.93 4.06 2.06
C TYR A 98 -0.73 3.67 1.20
N LEU A 99 0.33 4.48 1.19
CA LEU A 99 1.57 4.21 0.47
C LEU A 99 2.76 4.29 1.42
N TRP A 100 3.79 3.48 1.19
CA TRP A 100 5.08 3.64 1.87
C TRP A 100 6.21 2.98 1.10
N ASP A 101 7.44 3.43 1.37
CA ASP A 101 8.64 2.89 0.72
C ASP A 101 8.76 1.39 1.02
N SER A 102 8.94 0.59 -0.03
CA SER A 102 8.95 -0.87 0.03
C SER A 102 9.59 -1.44 -1.23
N ASN A 103 10.22 -2.61 -1.14
CA ASN A 103 10.69 -3.36 -2.32
C ASN A 103 9.60 -4.27 -2.93
N SER A 104 8.40 -4.23 -2.39
CA SER A 104 7.22 -4.89 -2.94
C SER A 104 6.25 -3.84 -3.46
N TYR A 105 5.52 -4.14 -4.54
CA TYR A 105 4.50 -3.23 -5.08
C TYR A 105 3.17 -3.30 -4.32
N TYR A 106 2.97 -4.35 -3.55
CA TYR A 106 1.84 -4.53 -2.64
C TYR A 106 2.37 -4.83 -1.25
N PHE A 107 1.56 -4.56 -0.22
CA PHE A 107 1.92 -5.05 1.10
C PHE A 107 0.76 -5.65 1.90
N TYR A 108 1.10 -6.73 2.62
CA TYR A 108 0.39 -8.01 2.66
C TYR A 108 -0.39 -8.32 3.95
N TRP A 109 -1.37 -9.20 3.71
CA TRP A 109 -2.35 -9.97 4.49
C TRP A 109 -2.02 -10.29 5.96
N TYR A 110 -2.82 -9.70 6.84
CA TYR A 110 -3.09 -10.23 8.18
C TYR A 110 -4.59 -10.28 8.42
N PRO A 111 -5.06 -11.10 9.38
CA PRO A 111 -6.48 -11.20 9.67
C PRO A 111 -7.09 -9.83 9.95
N GLN A 112 -8.33 -9.63 9.52
CA GLN A 112 -9.05 -8.36 9.67
C GLN A 112 -9.10 -7.88 11.13
N THR A 113 -9.00 -8.79 12.10
CA THR A 113 -9.07 -8.55 13.55
C THR A 113 -7.70 -8.52 14.25
N ASP A 114 -6.59 -8.70 13.53
CA ASP A 114 -5.26 -8.79 14.14
C ASP A 114 -4.66 -7.41 14.47
N THR A 115 -4.39 -7.22 15.76
CA THR A 115 -3.83 -5.99 16.36
C THR A 115 -2.36 -6.11 16.76
N SER A 116 -1.71 -7.25 16.49
CA SER A 116 -0.36 -7.52 17.01
C SER A 116 0.69 -6.62 16.37
N LEU A 117 1.42 -5.90 17.23
CA LEU A 117 2.58 -5.08 16.87
C LEU A 117 3.91 -5.85 16.91
N THR A 118 3.90 -7.09 17.41
CA THR A 118 5.09 -7.94 17.55
C THR A 118 5.12 -9.10 16.56
N ALA A 119 4.18 -9.15 15.63
CA ALA A 119 4.17 -10.18 14.58
C ALA A 119 5.44 -10.10 13.74
N THR A 120 5.94 -11.27 13.36
CA THR A 120 7.21 -11.45 12.62
C THR A 120 7.01 -11.65 11.13
N SER A 121 5.77 -11.63 10.65
CA SER A 121 5.42 -11.71 9.24
C SER A 121 4.25 -10.79 8.94
N TYR A 122 4.10 -10.42 7.66
CA TYR A 122 2.93 -9.72 7.15
C TYR A 122 2.56 -8.44 7.93
N ARG A 123 3.57 -7.62 8.22
CA ARG A 123 3.39 -6.28 8.82
C ARG A 123 4.05 -5.17 8.03
N PRO A 124 3.42 -3.98 7.93
CA PRO A 124 3.95 -2.87 7.14
C PRO A 124 5.41 -2.54 7.47
N TRP A 125 5.75 -2.49 8.77
CA TRP A 125 7.09 -2.16 9.26
C TRP A 125 8.16 -3.22 8.98
N LEU A 126 7.80 -4.47 8.69
CA LEU A 126 8.77 -5.52 8.37
C LEU A 126 9.25 -5.46 6.91
N TYR A 127 8.45 -4.83 6.04
CA TYR A 127 8.70 -4.75 4.60
C TYR A 127 8.82 -3.31 4.11
N ALA A 128 8.70 -2.35 5.02
CA ALA A 128 9.09 -0.98 4.78
C ALA A 128 10.60 -0.93 4.45
N ALA A 129 10.94 -0.16 3.44
CA ALA A 129 12.33 0.10 3.08
C ALA A 129 12.82 1.34 3.83
N TRP A 130 13.81 1.15 4.71
CA TRP A 130 14.37 2.20 5.57
C TRP A 130 15.52 2.94 4.88
N ARG A 131 15.34 3.30 3.62
CA ARG A 131 16.40 3.79 2.72
C ARG A 131 16.61 5.31 2.72
N HIS A 132 15.74 6.07 3.40
CA HIS A 132 15.80 7.52 3.43
C HIS A 132 16.38 8.01 4.75
N ASN A 133 17.70 7.94 4.89
CA ASN A 133 18.43 8.24 6.13
C ASN A 133 17.93 7.40 7.31
N ASP A 134 17.91 6.06 7.13
CA ASP A 134 17.35 5.08 8.09
C ASP A 134 15.86 5.29 8.39
N GLY A 135 15.13 5.86 7.43
CA GLY A 135 13.70 6.14 7.53
C GLY A 135 12.92 5.79 6.27
N CYS A 136 11.60 5.95 6.38
CA CYS A 136 10.60 5.60 5.39
C CYS A 136 9.57 6.73 5.29
N ASN A 137 9.23 7.11 4.08
CA ASN A 137 8.13 8.00 3.75
C ASN A 137 6.83 7.21 3.70
N VAL A 138 5.81 7.72 4.37
CA VAL A 138 4.46 7.14 4.43
C VAL A 138 3.47 8.17 3.93
N GLY A 139 2.70 7.83 2.90
CA GLY A 139 1.61 8.64 2.36
C GLY A 139 0.25 8.21 2.92
N PHE A 140 -0.60 9.19 3.22
CA PHE A 140 -1.90 9.00 3.87
C PHE A 140 -3.07 9.30 2.92
N LEU A 141 -4.28 8.85 3.28
CA LEU A 141 -5.46 8.98 2.43
C LEU A 141 -5.97 10.41 2.21
N ASP A 142 -5.65 11.35 3.10
CA ASP A 142 -5.93 12.77 2.91
C ASP A 142 -4.90 13.48 2.01
N GLY A 143 -3.87 12.75 1.56
CA GLY A 143 -2.83 13.24 0.65
C GLY A 143 -1.57 13.78 1.32
N HIS A 144 -1.48 13.82 2.66
CA HIS A 144 -0.22 14.19 3.31
C HIS A 144 0.77 13.03 3.33
N ALA A 145 2.04 13.35 3.59
CA ALA A 145 3.09 12.38 3.79
C ALA A 145 3.87 12.65 5.08
N LYS A 146 4.40 11.60 5.70
CA LYS A 146 5.19 11.66 6.92
C LYS A 146 6.42 10.77 6.79
N TRP A 147 7.58 11.31 7.13
CA TRP A 147 8.79 10.51 7.30
C TRP A 147 8.81 9.88 8.70
N VAL A 148 9.13 8.58 8.78
CA VAL A 148 9.23 7.83 10.03
C VAL A 148 10.52 7.02 10.08
N LYS A 149 11.13 6.96 11.27
CA LYS A 149 12.23 6.03 11.56
C LYS A 149 11.70 4.60 11.71
N ASN A 150 12.60 3.63 11.69
CA ASN A 150 12.30 2.27 12.10
C ASN A 150 11.66 2.25 13.51
N GLY A 151 10.56 1.50 13.67
CA GLY A 151 9.69 1.52 14.86
C GLY A 151 8.63 2.64 14.87
N GLY A 152 8.76 3.65 14.01
CA GLY A 152 7.85 4.80 13.95
C GLY A 152 6.45 4.45 13.44
N MET A 153 6.31 3.41 12.62
CA MET A 153 5.00 2.90 12.19
C MET A 153 4.24 2.28 13.38
N GLN A 154 4.90 1.43 14.17
CA GLN A 154 4.29 0.86 15.38
C GLN A 154 3.99 1.94 16.42
N ALA A 155 4.90 2.89 16.62
CA ALA A 155 4.67 4.04 17.50
C ALA A 155 3.46 4.87 17.05
N GLY A 156 3.29 5.08 15.74
CA GLY A 156 2.12 5.77 15.18
C GLY A 156 0.81 5.04 15.45
N ILE A 157 0.82 3.71 15.38
CA ILE A 157 -0.35 2.88 15.75
C ILE A 157 -0.67 3.02 17.24
N MET A 158 0.34 2.89 18.13
CA MET A 158 0.13 3.04 19.57
C MET A 158 -0.36 4.43 19.98
N SER A 159 0.06 5.46 19.25
CA SER A 159 -0.33 6.85 19.50
C SER A 159 -1.60 7.26 18.75
N GLN A 160 -2.26 6.35 18.03
CA GLN A 160 -3.44 6.63 17.20
C GLN A 160 -3.23 7.73 16.15
N THR A 161 -2.00 7.90 15.66
CA THR A 161 -1.67 8.85 14.58
C THR A 161 -1.46 8.16 13.23
N MET A 162 -1.47 6.83 13.19
CA MET A 162 -1.29 6.04 11.99
C MET A 162 -2.01 4.70 12.10
N ALA A 163 -2.74 4.30 11.07
CA ALA A 163 -3.42 3.02 10.96
C ALA A 163 -3.22 2.45 9.56
N PHE A 164 -3.05 1.13 9.47
CA PHE A 164 -2.95 0.40 8.19
C PHE A 164 -4.18 -0.48 7.95
N ASN A 165 -4.85 -0.93 9.01
CA ASN A 165 -6.05 -1.76 8.91
C ASN A 165 -7.30 -0.87 9.08
N PRO A 166 -8.12 -0.69 8.04
CA PRO A 166 -9.35 0.10 8.14
C PRO A 166 -10.44 -0.55 9.00
N SER A 167 -10.36 -1.85 9.30
CA SER A 167 -11.39 -2.57 10.06
C SER A 167 -11.19 -2.51 11.57
N ILE A 168 -9.95 -2.32 12.01
CA ILE A 168 -9.61 -2.19 13.42
C ILE A 168 -9.45 -0.70 13.67
N HIS A 169 -10.60 -0.06 13.78
CA HIS A 169 -10.77 1.28 14.31
C HIS A 169 -10.36 1.29 15.79
N ASN A 170 -9.07 1.16 16.09
CA ASN A 170 -8.57 1.42 17.44
C ASN A 170 -8.56 2.93 17.68
N TRP A 171 -9.74 3.52 17.80
CA TRP A 171 -9.95 4.79 18.48
C TRP A 171 -10.42 4.48 19.90
#